data_AF-A0AA46WWI6-F1
#
_entry.id   AF-A0AA46WWI6-F1
#
_cell.length_a   1.000
_cell.length_b   1.000
_cell.length_c   1.000
_cell.angle_alpha   90.00
_cell.angle_beta   90.00
_cell.angle_gamma   90.00
#
_symmetry.space_group_name_H-M   'P 1'
#
loop_
_entity.id
_entity.type
_entity.pdbx_description
1 polymer ?
#
loop_
_entity_poly.entity_id
_entity_poly.type
_entity_poly.pdbx_seq_one_letter_code
_entity_poly.pdbx_strand_id
1 'polypeptide(L)' 'MNPAAGWYPDPVDPAQSRWWDGQTWTVRTEVHRPSAASSHCSLGRR' A
#
# COMPACT_ATOMS: atom_id res chain seq x y z
N MET A 1 -1.11 -16.49 11.62
CA MET A 1 -1.59 -16.32 10.22
C MET A 1 -0.58 -15.41 9.53
N ASN A 2 -0.04 -15.81 8.38
CA ASN A 2 0.85 -14.94 7.61
C ASN A 2 -0.01 -13.95 6.80
N PRO A 3 0.36 -12.66 6.66
CA PRO A 3 -0.28 -11.76 5.70
C PRO A 3 -0.36 -12.38 4.30
N ALA A 4 -1.48 -12.14 3.62
CA ALA A 4 -1.67 -12.51 2.23
C ALA A 4 -0.70 -11.72 1.33
N ALA A 5 -0.42 -12.25 0.13
CA ALA A 5 0.39 -11.54 -0.83
C ALA A 5 -0.24 -10.20 -1.22
N GLY A 6 0.54 -9.13 -1.26
CA GLY A 6 0.02 -7.78 -1.50
C GLY A 6 1.06 -6.68 -1.36
N TRP A 7 0.61 -5.45 -1.61
CA TRP A 7 1.39 -4.23 -1.39
C TRP A 7 1.21 -3.74 0.04
N TYR A 8 2.32 -3.48 0.70
CA TYR A 8 2.35 -3.00 2.07
C TYR A 8 3.37 -1.84 2.19
N PRO A 9 3.21 -0.95 3.17
CA PRO A 9 4.16 0.15 3.39
C PRO A 9 5.56 -0.39 3.61
N ASP A 10 6.54 0.17 2.91
CA ASP A 10 7.93 -0.21 3.15
C ASP A 10 8.40 0.39 4.51
N PRO A 11 8.97 -0.43 5.41
CA PRO A 11 9.36 0.02 6.73
C PRO A 11 10.60 0.93 6.73
N VAL A 12 11.35 0.99 5.62
CA VAL A 12 12.53 1.84 5.46
C VAL A 12 12.14 3.19 4.85
N ASP A 13 11.29 3.17 3.82
CA ASP A 13 10.81 4.37 3.15
C ASP A 13 9.27 4.36 3.05
N PRO A 14 8.55 5.13 3.89
CA PRO A 14 7.10 5.13 3.90
C PRO A 14 6.48 5.81 2.68
N ALA A 15 7.27 6.40 1.77
CA ALA A 15 6.77 6.96 0.52
C ALA A 15 6.63 5.88 -0.58
N GLN A 16 7.06 4.65 -0.31
CA GLN A 16 6.90 3.51 -1.22
C GLN A 16 6.19 2.32 -0.55
N SER A 17 5.54 1.53 -1.38
CA SER A 17 5.03 0.21 -1.04
C SER A 17 6.02 -0.84 -1.51
N ARG A 18 6.14 -1.92 -0.75
CA ARG A 18 6.90 -3.11 -1.12
C ARG A 18 5.98 -4.32 -1.27
N TRP A 19 6.27 -5.17 -2.25
CA TRP A 19 5.46 -6.35 -2.50
C TRP A 19 5.86 -7.50 -1.56
N TRP A 20 4.89 -7.99 -0.80
CA TRP A 20 4.95 -9.21 0.01
C TRP A 20 4.36 -10.37 -0.79
N ASP A 21 5.10 -11.48 -0.95
CA ASP A 21 4.60 -12.65 -1.70
C ASP A 21 3.76 -13.63 -0.86
N GLY A 22 3.63 -13.39 0.45
CA GLY A 22 3.02 -14.35 1.37
C GLY A 22 4.04 -15.20 2.13
N GLN A 23 5.34 -15.08 1.83
CA GLN A 23 6.44 -15.65 2.63
C GLN A 23 7.56 -14.65 2.90
N THR A 24 7.94 -13.82 1.91
CA THR A 24 9.01 -12.82 2.08
C THR A 24 8.71 -11.50 1.35
N TRP A 25 9.51 -10.49 1.66
CA TRP A 25 9.52 -9.22 0.94
C TRP A 25 10.32 -9.38 -0.34
N THR A 26 9.68 -9.13 -1.48
CA THR A 26 10.35 -9.19 -2.78
C THR A 26 11.12 -7.89 -3.07
N VAL A 27 11.87 -7.84 -4.16
CA VAL A 27 12.57 -6.61 -4.60
C VAL A 27 11.64 -5.61 -5.31
N ARG A 28 10.38 -6.00 -5.55
CA ARG A 28 9.42 -5.15 -6.24
C ARG A 28 8.92 -4.08 -5.28
N THR A 29 9.23 -2.83 -5.60
CA THR A 29 8.75 -1.63 -4.91
C THR A 29 7.98 -0.75 -5.87
N GLU A 30 6.96 -0.07 -5.36
CA GLU A 30 6.24 0.97 -6.08
C GLU A 30 6.27 2.24 -5.23
N VAL A 31 6.73 3.34 -5.81
CA VAL A 31 6.56 4.64 -5.15
C VAL A 31 5.06 4.92 -5.13
N HIS A 32 4.50 5.30 -3.98
CA HIS A 32 3.17 5.90 -3.94
C HIS A 32 3.27 7.22 -4.69
N ARG A 33 3.14 7.17 -6.02
CA ARG A 33 2.62 8.33 -6.71
C ARG A 33 1.27 8.55 -6.06
N PRO A 34 1.02 9.72 -5.44
CA PRO A 34 -0.29 9.97 -4.89
C PRO A 34 -1.27 9.75 -6.04
N SER A 35 -1.97 8.62 -5.99
CA SER A 35 -3.09 8.35 -6.86
C SER A 35 -4.05 9.47 -6.56
N ALA A 36 -4.05 10.50 -7.40
CA ALA A 36 -5.00 11.59 -7.28
C ALA A 36 -6.38 10.93 -7.18
N ALA A 37 -7.03 11.14 -6.04
CA ALA A 37 -8.34 10.63 -5.67
C ALA A 37 -8.44 9.12 -5.33
N SER A 38 -7.96 8.74 -4.15
CA SER A 38 -8.90 8.06 -3.23
C SER A 38 -9.87 9.11 -2.69
N SER A 39 -10.81 9.55 -3.54
CA SER A 39 -11.96 10.36 -3.12
C SER A 39 -12.87 9.48 -2.27
N HIS A 40 -12.50 9.26 -1.01
CA HIS A 40 -13.48 8.88 0.00
C HIS A 40 -14.12 10.18 0.53
N CYS A 41 -14.81 10.91 -0.35
CA CYS A 41 -15.73 11.96 0.07
C CYS A 41 -17.05 11.28 0.46
N SER A 42 -17.07 10.64 1.62
CA SER A 42 -18.33 10.33 2.33
C SER A 42 -18.67 11.52 3.24
N LEU A 43 -18.83 12.70 2.66
CA LEU A 43 -19.46 13.85 3.33
C LEU A 43 -20.82 14.13 2.67
N GLY A 44 -21.86 13.50 3.20
CA GLY A 44 -23.26 13.75 2.83
C GLY A 44 -24.20 13.13 3.86
N ARG A 45 -24.34 13.75 5.04
CA ARG A 45 -25.52 14.56 5.42
C ARG A 45 -26.83 13.75 5.54
N ARG A 46 -27.19 13.33 6.77
CA ARG A 46 -28.26 13.93 7.61
C ARG A 46 -28.60 13.03 8.79
#